data_AF-A0A4Y3WBE5-F1
#
_entry.id   AF-A0A4Y3WBE5-F1
#
_cell.length_a   1.000
_cell.length_b   1.000
_cell.length_c   1.000
_cell.angle_alpha   90.00
_cell.angle_beta   90.00
_cell.angle_gamma   90.00
#
_symmetry.space_group_name_H-M   'P 1'
#
loop_
_entity.id
_entity.type
_entity.pdbx_description
1 polymer ?
#
loop_
_entity_poly.entity_id
_entity_poly.type
_entity_poly.pdbx_seq_one_letter_code
_entity_poly.pdbx_strand_id
1 'polypeptide(L)'
;MVDALRREHPDKLAQTLADFAQRPQRVCELWLAGRQSPNGAALASLLRSPIGGIVLEAITAGAEAEWIARDRRARRLLTIHEREAELRREKAQALEDV
;
A
#
# COMPACT_ATOMS: atom_id res chain seq x y z
N MET A 1 -1.43 -7.12 8.14
CA MET A 1 -1.59 -5.71 8.56
C MET A 1 -2.91 -5.11 8.04
N VAL A 2 -3.23 -5.21 6.74
CA VAL A 2 -4.50 -4.71 6.17
C VAL A 2 -5.74 -5.39 6.79
N ASP A 3 -5.70 -6.70 7.02
CA ASP A 3 -6.82 -7.43 7.64
C ASP A 3 -7.07 -7.10 9.12
N ALA A 4 -6.03 -6.63 9.83
CA ALA A 4 -6.15 -6.17 11.21
C ALA A 4 -6.76 -4.75 11.25
N LEU A 5 -6.23 -3.84 10.42
CA LEU A 5 -6.78 -2.48 10.26
C LEU A 5 -8.25 -2.48 9.81
N ARG A 6 -8.61 -3.37 8.88
CA ARG A 6 -9.99 -3.53 8.41
C ARG A 6 -10.95 -4.02 9.49
N ARG A 7 -10.44 -4.78 10.48
CA ARG A 7 -11.23 -5.30 11.61
C ARG A 7 -11.29 -4.34 12.79
N GLU A 8 -10.18 -3.68 13.10
CA GLU A 8 -10.05 -2.85 14.32
C GLU A 8 -10.48 -1.40 14.07
N HIS A 9 -10.24 -0.86 12.88
CA HIS A 9 -10.49 0.54 12.55
C HIS A 9 -11.03 0.74 11.12
N PRO A 10 -12.20 0.16 10.78
CA PRO A 10 -12.78 0.28 9.44
C PRO A 10 -13.04 1.72 9.02
N ASP A 11 -13.43 2.60 9.96
CA ASP A 11 -13.72 4.01 9.68
C ASP A 11 -12.48 4.78 9.27
N LYS A 12 -11.35 4.53 9.94
CA LYS A 12 -10.05 5.16 9.60
C LYS A 12 -9.59 4.71 8.22
N LEU A 13 -9.74 3.43 7.90
CA LEU A 13 -9.43 2.90 6.58
C LEU A 13 -10.32 3.54 5.50
N ALA A 14 -11.62 3.70 5.76
CA ALA A 14 -12.53 4.38 4.85
C ALA A 14 -12.13 5.85 4.63
N GLN A 15 -11.73 6.55 5.69
CA GLN A 15 -11.26 7.93 5.59
C GLN A 15 -9.96 8.03 4.79
N THR A 16 -8.97 7.17 5.04
CA THR A 16 -7.72 7.15 4.26
C THR A 16 -7.98 6.90 2.78
N LEU A 17 -8.90 5.98 2.46
CA LEU A 17 -9.31 5.75 1.06
C LEU A 17 -10.01 6.98 0.48
N ALA A 18 -10.84 7.68 1.26
CA ALA A 18 -11.54 8.88 0.84
C ALA A 18 -10.56 10.00 0.46
N ASP A 19 -9.55 10.22 1.31
CA ASP A 19 -8.53 11.24 1.13
C ASP A 19 -7.74 11.00 -0.17
N PHE A 20 -7.30 9.76 -0.42
CA PHE A 20 -6.53 9.44 -1.62
C PHE A 20 -7.36 9.30 -2.89
N ALA A 21 -8.58 8.76 -2.80
CA ALA A 21 -9.45 8.58 -3.95
C ALA A 21 -10.22 9.85 -4.34
N GLN A 22 -10.17 10.90 -3.50
CA GLN A 22 -10.99 12.11 -3.63
C GLN A 22 -12.47 11.78 -3.76
N ARG A 23 -12.95 10.90 -2.89
CA ARG A 23 -14.36 10.46 -2.82
C ARG A 23 -14.89 10.67 -1.41
N PRO A 24 -16.23 10.80 -1.25
CA PRO A 24 -16.82 10.82 0.08
C PRO A 24 -16.48 9.54 0.86
N GLN A 25 -16.23 9.66 2.17
CA GLN A 25 -15.96 8.52 3.07
C GLN A 25 -17.03 7.43 2.94
N ARG A 26 -18.30 7.82 2.86
CA ARG A 26 -19.43 6.90 2.67
C ARG A 26 -19.30 6.01 1.42
N VAL A 27 -18.73 6.53 0.33
CA VAL A 27 -18.48 5.73 -0.88
C VAL A 27 -17.37 4.71 -0.62
N CYS A 28 -16.33 5.09 0.11
CA CYS A 28 -15.22 4.20 0.45
C CYS A 28 -15.64 3.10 1.45
N GLU A 29 -16.54 3.40 2.38
CA GLU A 29 -17.18 2.38 3.23
C GLU A 29 -17.91 1.32 2.38
N LEU A 30 -18.63 1.74 1.34
CA LEU A 30 -19.32 0.82 0.44
C LEU A 30 -18.34 -0.04 -0.37
N TRP A 31 -17.17 0.48 -0.74
CA TRP A 31 -16.10 -0.30 -1.34
C TRP A 31 -15.55 -1.35 -0.38
N LEU A 32 -15.27 -0.94 0.86
CA LEU A 32 -14.78 -1.86 1.90
C LEU A 32 -15.82 -2.93 2.26
N ALA A 33 -17.11 -2.62 2.14
CA ALA A 33 -18.20 -3.58 2.30
C ALA A 33 -18.44 -4.47 1.06
N GLY A 34 -17.70 -4.26 -0.04
CA GLY A 34 -17.88 -5.00 -1.30
C GLY A 34 -19.18 -4.70 -2.03
N ARG A 35 -19.91 -3.63 -1.66
CA ARG A 35 -21.19 -3.25 -2.26
C ARG A 35 -21.04 -2.40 -3.52
N GLN A 36 -19.89 -1.76 -3.68
CA GLN A 36 -19.53 -0.95 -4.83
C GLN A 36 -18.05 -1.12 -5.15
N SER A 37 -17.64 -0.72 -6.35
CA SER A 37 -16.25 -0.74 -6.78
C SER A 37 -15.77 0.68 -7.13
N PRO A 38 -14.48 0.99 -6.94
CA PRO A 38 -13.91 2.24 -7.40
C PRO A 38 -13.99 2.33 -8.93
N ASN A 39 -14.33 3.52 -9.44
CA ASN A 39 -14.21 3.80 -10.87
C ASN A 39 -12.74 3.98 -11.28
N GLY A 40 -12.46 3.98 -12.58
CA GLY A 40 -11.08 4.07 -13.09
C GLY A 40 -10.30 5.27 -12.58
N ALA A 41 -10.94 6.44 -12.44
CA ALA A 41 -10.30 7.63 -11.90
C ALA A 41 -9.91 7.47 -10.43
N ALA A 42 -10.81 6.94 -9.60
CA ALA A 42 -10.54 6.67 -8.19
C ALA A 42 -9.44 5.62 -8.02
N LEU A 43 -9.48 4.53 -8.79
CA LEU A 43 -8.47 3.49 -8.75
C LEU A 43 -7.09 4.03 -9.16
N ALA A 44 -7.03 4.86 -10.20
CA ALA A 44 -5.78 5.49 -10.63
C ALA A 44 -5.19 6.42 -9.55
N SER A 45 -6.03 7.18 -8.84
CA SER A 45 -5.58 8.01 -7.72
C SER A 45 -5.05 7.17 -6.55
N LEU A 46 -5.75 6.07 -6.21
CA LEU A 46 -5.30 5.12 -5.19
C LEU A 46 -3.94 4.50 -5.54
N LEU A 47 -3.75 4.07 -6.78
CA LEU A 47 -2.49 3.46 -7.24
C LEU A 47 -1.30 4.42 -7.23
N ARG A 48 -1.53 5.73 -7.38
CA ARG A 48 -0.49 6.78 -7.29
C ARG A 48 -0.22 7.27 -5.88
N SER A 49 -1.07 6.91 -4.92
CA SER A 49 -0.92 7.33 -3.53
C SER A 49 0.17 6.54 -2.79
N PRO A 50 0.56 6.95 -1.57
CA PRO A 50 1.46 6.17 -0.72
C PRO A 50 0.96 4.74 -0.43
N ILE A 51 -0.35 4.48 -0.50
CA ILE A 51 -0.92 3.13 -0.33
C ILE A 51 -1.02 2.34 -1.65
N GLY A 52 -0.56 2.91 -2.77
CA GLY A 52 -0.69 2.32 -4.10
C GLY A 52 -0.07 0.92 -4.21
N GLY A 53 0.99 0.66 -3.44
CA GLY A 53 1.56 -0.68 -3.32
C GLY A 53 0.57 -1.72 -2.81
N ILE A 54 -0.09 -1.39 -1.70
CA ILE A 54 -1.10 -2.24 -1.05
C ILE A 54 -2.30 -2.45 -1.98
N VAL A 55 -2.75 -1.38 -2.65
CA VAL A 55 -3.88 -1.43 -3.58
C VAL A 55 -3.54 -2.36 -4.76
N LEU A 56 -2.34 -2.23 -5.33
CA LEU A 56 -1.90 -3.07 -6.43
C LEU A 56 -1.77 -4.55 -6.02
N GLU A 57 -1.27 -4.83 -4.82
CA GLU A 57 -1.26 -6.20 -4.27
C GLU A 57 -2.67 -6.77 -4.11
N ALA A 58 -3.62 -5.98 -3.60
CA ALA A 58 -4.99 -6.41 -3.40
C ALA A 58 -5.70 -6.77 -4.71
N ILE A 59 -5.54 -5.96 -5.77
CA ILE A 59 -6.20 -6.22 -7.07
C ILE A 59 -5.48 -7.31 -7.88
N THR A 60 -4.22 -7.61 -7.58
CA THR A 60 -3.45 -8.69 -8.23
C THR A 60 -3.38 -9.96 -7.39
N ALA A 61 -4.11 -10.01 -6.27
CA ALA A 61 -4.16 -11.19 -5.42
C ALA A 61 -4.69 -12.39 -6.23
N GLY A 62 -3.93 -13.47 -6.27
CA GLY A 62 -4.25 -14.68 -7.04
C GLY A 62 -4.02 -14.59 -8.55
N ALA A 63 -3.56 -13.45 -9.08
CA ALA A 63 -3.21 -13.35 -10.50
C ALA A 63 -1.79 -13.89 -10.77
N GLU A 64 -1.66 -14.69 -11.82
CA GLU A 64 -0.41 -15.37 -12.22
C GLU A 64 0.30 -14.72 -13.42
N ALA A 65 -0.04 -13.47 -13.76
CA ALA A 65 0.59 -12.78 -14.89
C ALA A 65 2.07 -12.47 -14.62
N GLU A 66 2.94 -12.71 -15.61
CA GLU A 66 4.40 -12.57 -15.50
C GLU A 66 4.82 -11.17 -15.01
N TRP A 67 4.18 -10.11 -15.51
CA TRP A 67 4.48 -8.74 -15.12
C TRP A 67 4.27 -8.50 -13.62
N ILE A 68 3.31 -9.18 -13.00
CA ILE A 68 3.02 -9.10 -11.55
C ILE A 68 4.17 -9.73 -10.77
N ALA A 69 4.67 -10.88 -11.22
CA ALA A 69 5.82 -11.53 -10.60
C ALA A 69 7.09 -10.67 -10.69
N ARG A 70 7.32 -10.05 -11.85
CA ARG A 70 8.43 -9.11 -12.09
C ARG A 70 8.33 -7.88 -11.18
N ASP A 71 7.15 -7.29 -11.09
CA ASP A 71 6.90 -6.14 -10.22
C ASP A 71 7.07 -6.48 -8.73
N ARG A 72 6.51 -7.60 -8.25
CA ARG A 72 6.71 -8.09 -6.88
C ARG A 72 8.19 -8.32 -6.56
N ARG A 73 8.96 -8.80 -7.54
CA ARG A 73 10.42 -8.95 -7.40
C ARG A 73 11.11 -7.59 -7.28
N ALA A 74 10.77 -6.64 -8.15
CA ALA A 74 11.36 -5.30 -8.13
C ALA A 74 11.13 -4.58 -6.80
N ARG A 75 9.90 -4.64 -6.26
CA ARG A 75 9.57 -4.04 -4.95
C ARG A 75 10.32 -4.68 -3.80
N ARG A 76 10.43 -6.02 -3.79
CA ARG A 76 11.22 -6.74 -2.77
C ARG A 76 12.70 -6.33 -2.79
N LEU A 77 13.29 -6.17 -3.98
CA LEU A 77 14.67 -5.71 -4.11
C LEU A 77 14.84 -4.28 -3.57
N LEU A 78 13.91 -3.38 -3.88
CA LEU A 78 13.94 -2.02 -3.36
C LEU A 78 13.93 -2.00 -1.82
N THR A 79 13.02 -2.75 -1.20
CA THR A 79 12.95 -2.86 0.27
C THR A 79 14.25 -3.39 0.89
N ILE A 80 14.90 -4.37 0.24
CA ILE A 80 16.20 -4.88 0.69
C ILE A 80 17.25 -3.77 0.64
N HIS A 81 17.34 -3.04 -0.47
CA HIS A 81 18.31 -1.96 -0.62
C HIS A 81 18.09 -0.81 0.36
N GLU A 82 16.84 -0.44 0.63
CA GLU A 82 16.47 0.56 1.63
C GLU A 82 16.95 0.14 3.03
N ARG A 83 16.70 -1.13 3.40
CA ARG A 83 17.13 -1.66 4.69
C ARG A 83 18.65 -1.72 4.82
N GLU A 84 19.36 -2.11 3.77
CA GLU A 84 20.82 -2.08 3.76
C GLU A 84 21.36 -0.66 3.95
N ALA A 85 20.76 0.34 3.31
CA ALA A 85 21.17 1.73 3.46
C ALA A 85 20.97 2.23 4.90
N GLU A 86 19.86 1.84 5.54
CA GLU A 86 19.58 2.14 6.93
C GLU A 86 20.61 1.51 7.88
N LEU A 87 20.90 0.21 7.72
CA LEU A 87 21.92 -0.49 8.52
C LEU A 87 23.31 0.12 8.34
N ARG A 88 23.66 0.59 7.13
CA ARG A 88 24.94 1.29 6.90
C ARG A 88 25.01 2.61 7.66
N ARG A 89 23.91 3.36 7.73
CA ARG A 89 23.83 4.61 8.52
C ARG A 89 23.96 4.33 10.01
N GLU A 90 23.22 3.36 10.53
CA GLU A 90 23.31 2.95 11.94
C GLU A 90 24.74 2.52 12.32
N LYS A 91 25.39 1.74 11.46
CA LYS A 91 26.78 1.31 11.67
C LYS A 91 27.77 2.47 11.65
N ALA A 92 27.59 3.44 10.75
CA ALA A 92 28.46 4.60 10.68
C ALA A 92 28.34 5.46 11.95
N GLN A 93 27.11 5.68 12.43
CA GLN A 93 26.86 6.45 13.64
C GLN A 93 27.42 5.76 14.89
N ALA A 94 27.28 4.44 15.00
CA ALA A 94 27.87 3.67 16.10
C ALA A 94 29.41 3.66 16.11
N LEU A 95 30.08 4.00 15.00
CA LEU A 95 31.53 4.14 14.92
C LEU A 95 32.01 5.56 15.27
N GLU A 96 31.15 6.57 15.16
CA GLU A 96 31.45 7.96 15.56
C GLU A 96 31.26 8.19 17.07
N ASP A 97 30.41 7.38 17.72
CA ASP A 97 30.13 7.43 19.16
C ASP A 97 31.17 6.67 20.04
N VAL A 98 32.26 6.15 19.45
CA VAL A 98 33.36 5.40 20.11
C VAL A 98 34.67 6.17 20.04
#